data_AF-A0A7W1YJV5-F1
#
_entry.id   AF-A0A7W1YJV5-F1
#
_cell.length_a   1.000
_cell.length_b   1.000
_cell.length_c   1.000
_cell.angle_alpha   90.00
_cell.angle_beta   90.00
_cell.angle_gamma   90.00
#
_symmetry.space_group_name_H-M   'P 1'
#
loop_
_entity.id
_entity.type
_entity.pdbx_description
1 polymer ?
#
loop_
_entity_poly.entity_id
_entity_poly.type
_entity_poly.pdbx_seq_one_letter_code
_entity_poly.pdbx_strand_id
1 'polypeptide(L)'
;RCAARQVALALAHLLGNAAAFALPGTPAQAVISLAHADGMAVLSVADRGRGIEPRDQAHLFRLFATGGRGPEYGAGVGLAICRAVAEGHGGRAWLESAPGRGTTVHLSFAGQ
;
A
#
# COMPACT_ATOMS: atom_id res chain seq x y z
N ARG A 1 0.55 -20.83 -6.60
CA ARG A 1 1.18 -20.23 -7.79
C ARG A 1 1.10 -18.72 -7.64
N CYS A 2 2.22 -18.01 -7.72
CA CYS A 2 2.21 -16.54 -7.68
C CYS A 2 1.69 -15.98 -9.01
N ALA A 3 0.60 -15.22 -8.98
CA ALA A 3 0.04 -14.58 -10.16
C ALA A 3 0.74 -13.22 -10.39
N ALA A 4 1.86 -13.24 -11.12
CA ALA A 4 2.71 -12.07 -11.34
C ALA A 4 1.94 -10.81 -11.80
N ARG A 5 0.91 -10.96 -12.65
CA ARG A 5 0.09 -9.83 -13.12
C ARG A 5 -0.71 -9.17 -12.00
N GLN A 6 -1.19 -9.94 -11.02
CA GLN A 6 -1.92 -9.41 -9.87
C GLN A 6 -0.97 -8.67 -8.91
N VAL A 7 0.22 -9.23 -8.68
CA VAL A 7 1.25 -8.58 -7.86
C VAL A 7 1.71 -7.27 -8.53
N ALA A 8 1.93 -7.26 -9.84
CA ALA A 8 2.26 -6.05 -10.59
C ALA A 8 1.16 -4.98 -10.50
N LEU A 9 -0.12 -5.38 -10.55
CA LEU A 9 -1.25 -4.46 -10.35
C LEU A 9 -1.26 -3.87 -8.93
N ALA A 10 -1.06 -4.70 -7.91
CA ALA A 10 -0.97 -4.23 -6.53
C ALA A 10 0.17 -3.23 -6.35
N LEU A 11 1.35 -3.52 -6.93
CA LEU A 11 2.50 -2.63 -6.89
C LEU A 11 2.21 -1.29 -7.59
N ALA A 12 1.56 -1.32 -8.75
CA ALA A 12 1.17 -0.11 -9.46
C ALA A 12 0.24 0.79 -8.62
N HIS A 13 -0.72 0.21 -7.88
CA HIS A 13 -1.56 0.99 -6.96
C HIS A 13 -0.76 1.61 -5.80
N LEU A 14 0.19 0.87 -5.21
CA LEU A 14 1.01 1.40 -4.12
C LEU A 14 1.90 2.56 -4.59
N LEU A 15 2.52 2.42 -5.76
CA LEU A 15 3.32 3.48 -6.37
C LEU A 15 2.47 4.68 -6.78
N GLY A 16 1.25 4.45 -7.28
CA GLY A 16 0.28 5.51 -7.57
C GLY A 16 -0.09 6.30 -6.31
N ASN A 17 -0.32 5.62 -5.19
CA ASN A 17 -0.59 6.28 -3.90
C ASN A 17 0.62 7.11 -3.43
N ALA A 18 1.83 6.56 -3.52
CA ALA A 18 3.06 7.27 -3.13
C ALA A 18 3.26 8.57 -3.94
N ALA A 19 2.94 8.53 -5.24
CA ALA A 19 2.99 9.70 -6.11
C ALA A 19 1.88 10.72 -5.80
N ALA A 20 0.64 10.25 -5.61
CA ALA A 20 -0.53 11.11 -5.37
C ALA A 20 -0.47 11.84 -4.02
N PHE A 21 0.17 11.25 -3.00
CA PHE A 21 0.22 11.78 -1.64
C PHE A 21 1.59 12.33 -1.23
N ALA A 22 2.49 12.56 -2.20
CA ALA A 22 3.75 13.24 -1.99
C ALA A 22 3.54 14.67 -1.44
N LEU A 23 4.51 15.17 -0.67
CA LEU A 23 4.44 16.53 -0.12
C LEU A 23 4.63 17.56 -1.25
N PRO A 24 3.82 18.64 -1.29
CA PRO A 24 3.97 19.70 -2.28
C PRO A 24 5.39 20.26 -2.31
N GLY A 25 5.94 20.47 -3.51
CA GLY A 25 7.29 21.00 -3.69
C GLY A 25 8.42 20.00 -3.45
N THR A 26 8.12 18.72 -3.18
CA THR A 26 9.12 17.66 -3.06
C THR A 26 8.95 16.61 -4.16
N PRO A 27 10.05 16.00 -4.68
CA PRO A 27 9.93 14.87 -5.58
C PRO A 27 9.25 13.69 -4.89
N ALA A 28 8.30 13.04 -5.56
CA ALA A 28 7.74 11.78 -5.08
C ALA A 28 8.86 10.74 -4.93
N GLN A 29 8.91 10.09 -3.76
CA GLN A 29 9.90 9.06 -3.46
C GLN A 29 9.18 7.83 -2.91
N ALA A 30 9.51 6.68 -3.47
CA ALA A 30 9.06 5.38 -2.99
C ALA A 30 10.24 4.41 -2.92
N VAL A 31 10.34 3.64 -1.85
CA VAL A 31 11.32 2.57 -1.66
C VAL A 31 10.57 1.24 -1.69
N ILE A 32 10.99 0.36 -2.59
CA ILE A 32 10.44 -1.00 -2.70
C ILE A 32 11.44 -1.95 -2.07
N SER A 33 10.98 -2.79 -1.15
CA SER A 33 11.82 -3.81 -0.51
C SER A 33 11.10 -5.15 -0.49
N LEU A 34 11.89 -6.23 -0.53
CA LEU A 34 11.42 -7.60 -0.41
C LEU A 34 12.24 -8.29 0.67
N ALA A 35 11.57 -8.86 1.67
CA ALA A 35 12.19 -9.62 2.74
C ALA A 35 11.51 -10.98 2.88
N HIS A 36 12.20 -11.95 3.47
CA HIS A 36 11.57 -13.19 3.94
C HIS A 36 11.46 -13.13 5.47
N ALA A 37 10.26 -13.32 5.98
CA ALA A 37 9.97 -13.32 7.42
C ALA A 37 8.87 -14.33 7.71
N ASP A 38 9.05 -15.16 8.74
CA ASP A 38 8.07 -16.15 9.20
C ASP A 38 7.56 -17.10 8.10
N GLY A 39 8.44 -17.50 7.18
CA GLY A 39 8.08 -18.36 6.04
C GLY A 39 7.30 -17.66 4.92
N MET A 40 7.17 -16.33 4.98
CA MET A 40 6.45 -15.51 4.01
C MET A 40 7.41 -14.56 3.30
N ALA A 41 7.16 -14.30 2.02
CA ALA A 41 7.78 -13.18 1.32
C ALA A 41 6.99 -11.91 1.62
N VAL A 42 7.65 -10.83 2.04
CA VAL A 42 7.05 -9.55 2.40
C VAL A 42 7.55 -8.46 1.46
N LEU A 43 6.67 -8.01 0.57
CA LEU A 43 6.89 -6.85 -0.28
C LEU A 43 6.44 -5.59 0.47
N SER A 44 7.31 -4.60 0.59
CA SER A 44 6.97 -3.32 1.22
C SER A 44 7.23 -2.15 0.28
N VAL A 45 6.30 -1.20 0.26
CA VAL A 45 6.45 0.07 -0.47
C VAL A 45 6.34 1.20 0.56
N ALA A 46 7.43 1.93 0.75
CA ALA A 46 7.53 3.05 1.68
C ALA A 46 7.63 4.38 0.93
N ASP A 47 6.78 5.35 1.27
CA ASP A 47 6.83 6.71 0.75
C ASP A 47 7.25 7.74 1.82
N ARG A 48 7.50 8.98 1.37
CA ARG A 48 7.76 10.15 2.23
C ARG A 48 6.68 11.22 2.11
N GLY A 49 5.44 10.77 1.87
CA GLY A 49 4.29 11.64 1.71
C GLY A 49 3.78 12.22 3.03
N ARG A 50 2.57 12.79 2.97
CA ARG A 50 1.94 13.44 4.14
C ARG A 50 1.59 12.49 5.30
N GLY A 51 1.60 11.17 5.07
CA GLY A 51 1.17 10.18 6.05
C GLY A 51 -0.34 10.17 6.31
N ILE A 52 -0.76 9.34 7.26
CA ILE A 52 -2.17 9.01 7.52
C ILE A 52 -2.45 9.07 9.03
N GLU A 53 -3.53 9.74 9.41
CA GLU A 53 -4.00 9.77 10.79
C GLU A 53 -4.36 8.38 11.31
N PRO A 54 -3.96 7.99 12.53
CA PRO A 54 -4.19 6.63 13.07
C PRO A 54 -5.64 6.17 13.00
N ARG A 55 -6.60 7.08 13.21
CA ARG A 55 -8.05 6.80 13.15
C ARG A 55 -8.52 6.33 11.77
N ASP A 56 -7.84 6.74 10.69
CA ASP A 56 -8.24 6.44 9.32
C ASP A 56 -7.61 5.12 8.84
N GLN A 57 -6.46 4.74 9.38
CA GLN A 57 -5.65 3.60 8.94
C GLN A 57 -6.42 2.26 8.93
N ALA A 58 -7.23 2.01 9.95
CA ALA A 58 -7.95 0.73 10.13
C ALA A 58 -8.97 0.42 9.03
N HIS A 59 -9.40 1.42 8.25
CA HIS A 59 -10.47 1.27 7.28
C HIS A 59 -10.03 1.44 5.82
N LEU A 60 -8.79 1.88 5.57
CA LEU A 60 -8.30 2.18 4.22
C LEU A 60 -8.19 0.96 3.29
N PHE A 61 -8.20 -0.25 3.83
CA PHE A 61 -8.27 -1.48 3.03
C PHE A 61 -9.70 -1.89 2.63
N ARG A 62 -10.74 -1.14 3.04
CA ARG A 62 -12.12 -1.39 2.62
C ARG A 62 -12.37 -0.81 1.22
N LEU A 63 -13.25 -1.46 0.48
CA LEU A 63 -13.75 -0.93 -0.79
C LEU A 63 -14.37 0.46 -0.58
N PHE A 64 -14.02 1.40 -1.46
CA PHE A 64 -14.48 2.79 -1.47
C PHE A 64 -14.04 3.63 -0.26
N ALA A 65 -13.10 3.11 0.55
CA ALA A 65 -12.50 3.91 1.62
C ALA A 65 -11.52 4.95 1.03
N THR A 66 -11.73 6.21 1.36
CA THR A 66 -10.81 7.31 1.01
C THR A 66 -10.30 7.96 2.28
N GLY A 67 -9.04 8.40 2.28
CA GLY A 67 -8.47 9.18 3.38
C GLY A 67 -8.90 10.65 3.39
N GLY A 68 -9.91 11.03 2.59
CA GLY A 68 -10.29 12.43 2.39
C GLY A 68 -11.05 12.67 1.08
N ARG A 69 -11.16 13.96 0.71
CA ARG A 69 -11.82 14.45 -0.51
C ARG A 69 -10.81 15.23 -1.36
N GLY A 70 -10.84 15.01 -2.67
CA GLY A 70 -9.95 15.67 -3.62
C GLY A 70 -9.63 14.78 -4.83
N PRO A 71 -9.11 15.35 -5.93
CA PRO A 71 -8.77 14.60 -7.15
C PRO A 71 -7.71 13.51 -6.90
N GLU A 72 -6.86 13.66 -5.89
CA GLU A 72 -5.82 12.69 -5.53
C GLU A 72 -6.37 11.42 -4.85
N TYR A 73 -7.59 11.44 -4.31
CA TYR A 73 -8.11 10.35 -3.47
C TYR A 73 -8.75 9.18 -4.24
N GLY A 74 -8.87 9.28 -5.56
CA GLY A 74 -9.41 8.22 -6.43
C GLY A 74 -10.76 7.65 -5.96
N ALA A 75 -11.08 6.44 -6.41
CA ALA A 75 -12.32 5.75 -6.03
C ALA A 75 -12.22 4.94 -4.72
N GLY A 76 -11.08 4.97 -4.02
CA GLY A 76 -10.88 4.16 -2.80
C GLY A 76 -10.80 2.65 -3.05
N VAL A 77 -10.33 2.22 -4.22
CA VAL A 77 -10.28 0.79 -4.61
C VAL A 77 -8.86 0.22 -4.54
N GLY A 78 -7.83 1.06 -4.65
CA GLY A 78 -6.43 0.61 -4.80
C GLY A 78 -5.94 -0.29 -3.65
N LEU A 79 -6.09 0.15 -2.41
CA LEU A 79 -5.68 -0.63 -1.23
C LEU A 79 -6.54 -1.88 -1.03
N ALA A 80 -7.83 -1.83 -1.36
CA ALA A 80 -8.69 -3.02 -1.34
C ALA A 80 -8.20 -4.09 -2.34
N ILE A 81 -7.72 -3.67 -3.51
CA ILE A 81 -7.09 -4.58 -4.49
C ILE A 81 -5.78 -5.15 -3.92
N CYS A 82 -4.92 -4.32 -3.33
CA CYS A 82 -3.67 -4.80 -2.70
C CYS A 82 -3.95 -5.88 -1.64
N ARG A 83 -4.97 -5.66 -0.80
CA ARG A 83 -5.43 -6.64 0.18
C ARG A 83 -5.91 -7.93 -0.46
N ALA A 84 -6.80 -7.85 -1.46
CA ALA A 84 -7.32 -9.02 -2.15
C ALA A 84 -6.21 -9.84 -2.83
N VAL A 85 -5.19 -9.16 -3.38
CA VAL A 85 -4.01 -9.81 -3.95
C VAL A 85 -3.22 -10.56 -2.87
N ALA A 86 -2.90 -9.92 -1.75
CA ALA A 86 -2.15 -10.58 -0.67
C ALA A 86 -2.92 -11.78 -0.08
N GLU A 87 -4.21 -11.59 0.24
CA GLU A 87 -5.08 -12.64 0.78
C GLU A 87 -5.25 -13.80 -0.22
N GLY A 88 -5.39 -13.52 -1.51
CA GLY A 88 -5.43 -14.54 -2.56
C GLY A 88 -4.15 -15.36 -2.72
N HIS A 89 -3.03 -14.87 -2.17
CA HIS A 89 -1.75 -15.58 -2.11
C HIS A 89 -1.45 -16.15 -0.70
N GLY A 90 -2.47 -16.26 0.16
CA GLY A 90 -2.33 -16.81 1.50
C GLY A 90 -1.58 -15.93 2.49
N GLY A 91 -1.40 -14.64 2.18
CA GLY A 91 -0.81 -13.67 3.08
C GLY A 91 -1.80 -12.60 3.52
N ARG A 92 -1.29 -11.41 3.86
CA ARG A 92 -2.09 -10.29 4.35
C ARG A 92 -1.51 -8.96 3.88
N ALA A 93 -2.33 -7.92 3.96
CA ALA A 93 -1.90 -6.54 3.76
C ALA A 93 -2.03 -5.75 5.06
N TRP A 94 -1.05 -4.90 5.36
CA TRP A 94 -1.09 -3.95 6.46
C TRP A 94 -0.31 -2.69 6.09
N LEU A 95 -0.43 -1.66 6.91
CA LEU A 95 0.31 -0.42 6.72
C LEU A 95 0.82 0.13 8.05
N GLU A 96 1.87 0.91 7.95
CA GLU A 96 2.47 1.69 9.03
C GLU A 96 2.58 3.14 8.54
N SER A 97 1.94 4.06 9.26
CA SER A 97 1.95 5.47 8.86
C SER A 97 1.81 6.37 10.07
N ALA A 98 2.34 7.59 9.94
CA ALA A 98 2.07 8.67 10.87
C ALA A 98 2.05 10.00 10.10
N PRO A 99 1.24 10.98 10.55
CA PRO A 99 1.22 12.32 9.94
C PRO A 99 2.64 12.90 9.82
N GLY A 100 3.00 13.37 8.62
CA GLY A 100 4.30 13.95 8.30
C GLY A 100 5.48 12.96 8.18
N ARG A 101 5.27 11.65 8.38
CA ARG A 101 6.35 10.63 8.30
C ARG A 101 6.27 9.74 7.05
N GLY A 102 5.21 9.87 6.25
CA GLY A 102 4.93 9.00 5.12
C GLY A 102 4.15 7.75 5.48
N THR A 103 4.06 6.84 4.53
CA THR A 103 3.32 5.58 4.66
C THR A 103 4.18 4.42 4.16
N THR A 104 4.20 3.33 4.90
CA THR A 104 4.71 2.04 4.41
C THR A 104 3.55 1.07 4.31
N VAL A 105 3.35 0.49 3.13
CA VAL A 105 2.35 -0.58 2.91
C VAL A 105 3.09 -1.88 2.68
N HIS A 106 2.65 -2.93 3.37
CA HIS A 106 3.24 -4.26 3.32
C HIS A 106 2.24 -5.27 2.77
N LEU A 107 2.73 -6.16 1.92
CA LEU A 107 2.01 -7.32 1.39
C LEU A 107 2.83 -8.56 1.68
N SER A 108 2.28 -9.50 2.44
CA SER A 108 2.90 -10.81 2.60
C SER A 108 2.30 -11.83 1.60
N PHE A 109 3.12 -12.80 1.23
CA PHE A 109 2.80 -13.88 0.31
C PHE A 109 3.34 -15.18 0.88
N ALA A 110 2.52 -16.25 0.89
CA ALA A 110 2.99 -17.55 1.33
C ALA A 110 4.08 -18.07 0.39
N GLY A 111 5.20 -18.52 0.96
CA GLY A 111 6.19 -19.29 0.21
C GLY A 111 5.52 -20.57 -0.29
N GLN A 112 5.51 -20.78 -1.61
CA GLN A 112 5.24 -22.08 -2.20
C GLN A 112 6.54 -22.72 -2.64
#